data_AF-A0A3R7NRE8-F1
#
_entry.id   AF-A0A3R7NRE8-F1
#
_cell.length_a   1.000
_cell.length_b   1.000
_cell.length_c   1.000
_cell.angle_alpha   90.00
_cell.angle_beta   90.00
_cell.angle_gamma   90.00
#
_symmetry.space_group_name_H-M   'P 1'
#
loop_
_entity.id
_entity.type
_entity.pdbx_description
1 polymer ?
#
loop_
_entity_poly.entity_id
_entity_poly.type
_entity_poly.pdbx_seq_one_letter_code
_entity_poly.pdbx_strand_id
1 'polypeptide(L)'
;MYWRGAVTSFVRGMSRHRHRACEKVTLGVDVRTFYTVTPLLMGQCAQKVKFSLDALPPNLQQEFCCEENARNLRHMLTRPLGTAASSAERVINVLPSWVHVVAWQCNACGCHWSARPVDRTDPQVSSFYACPQCVSGASLERTSSSHLPRPCVRRLAEVHPLLAAQWDECRNAVIHNRVFFESVADVPLPCSTVVWWACPHCQRSWKESVDSRVHRYEQQKNNKDGDDERGTLPLCPLCERCGVCSSVPSASTLSPSSSALPQQCEEGKSAVGTKRFLKDDAVLLAEALLQSHDDPAALALHSNKPLRWRCRWCTHEFTASMADRFLRYYRCPQCTGAVATPLNLLCIQRPDVLREVARNVSRSKLLKMTIHDNTVVTFVCRTCMSPYCMSVRLRCMLQRGATACPKCLWNRSQFAKEVAVANVQRGASTATPRLSMKNLRLKRRCRDTFDTVLNELRQRDPDLMN
;
A
#
# COMPACT_ATOMS: atom_id res chain seq x y z
N MET A 1 56.45 -15.11 -8.87
CA MET A 1 56.22 -13.70 -9.24
C MET A 1 55.38 -13.05 -8.16
N TYR A 2 55.98 -12.08 -7.48
CA TYR A 2 55.38 -11.28 -6.40
C TYR A 2 54.19 -10.48 -6.91
N TRP A 3 53.08 -10.45 -6.15
CA TRP A 3 52.32 -9.22 -5.90
C TRP A 3 51.62 -9.36 -4.53
N ARG A 4 52.16 -8.63 -3.55
CA ARG A 4 51.52 -8.34 -2.26
C ARG A 4 50.49 -7.23 -2.52
N GLY A 5 49.27 -7.40 -2.02
CA GLY A 5 48.24 -6.35 -1.98
C GLY A 5 47.60 -6.35 -0.61
N ALA A 6 47.72 -5.21 0.09
CA ALA A 6 47.50 -5.04 1.50
C ALA A 6 46.05 -5.24 1.97
N VAL A 7 45.91 -5.83 3.15
CA VAL A 7 44.70 -5.89 3.95
C VAL A 7 44.60 -4.59 4.74
N THR A 8 43.64 -3.73 4.41
CA THR A 8 43.23 -2.62 5.29
C THR A 8 41.94 -2.98 6.01
N SER A 9 42.07 -3.28 7.29
CA SER A 9 40.99 -3.37 8.27
C SER A 9 40.33 -2.00 8.46
N PHE A 10 39.05 -1.87 8.11
CA PHE A 10 38.23 -0.77 8.61
C PHE A 10 37.49 -1.21 9.87
N VAL A 11 38.05 -0.78 10.99
CA VAL A 11 37.40 -0.81 12.30
C VAL A 11 36.22 0.14 12.28
N ARG A 12 35.09 -0.36 12.79
CA ARG A 12 33.83 0.35 13.01
C ARG A 12 34.06 1.52 13.98
N GLY A 13 34.19 2.73 13.44
CA GLY A 13 34.10 3.97 14.22
C GLY A 13 32.64 4.28 14.56
N MET A 14 32.30 4.21 15.84
CA MET A 14 31.05 4.73 16.38
C MET A 14 31.05 6.26 16.25
N SER A 15 30.19 6.82 15.41
CA SER A 15 29.94 8.27 15.43
C SER A 15 28.80 8.59 16.39
N ARG A 16 29.15 9.11 17.56
CA ARG A 16 28.23 9.80 18.47
C ARG A 16 27.81 11.10 17.80
N HIS A 17 26.59 11.16 17.27
CA HIS A 17 26.00 12.43 16.85
C HIS A 17 25.68 13.26 18.10
N ARG A 18 26.54 14.26 18.36
CA ARG A 18 26.28 15.33 19.30
C ARG A 18 25.09 16.15 18.80
N HIS A 19 24.10 16.33 19.67
CA HIS A 19 23.08 17.36 19.56
C HIS A 19 23.73 18.72 19.32
N ARG A 20 23.36 19.39 18.22
CA ARG A 20 23.59 20.82 18.05
C ARG A 20 22.22 21.47 18.04
N ALA A 21 21.92 22.11 19.17
CA ALA A 21 20.79 23.01 19.31
C ALA A 21 20.92 24.13 18.26
N CYS A 22 19.86 24.38 17.50
CA CYS A 22 19.78 25.56 16.65
C CYS A 22 19.01 26.62 17.44
N GLU A 23 19.77 27.58 17.97
CA GLU A 23 19.26 28.76 18.64
C GLU A 23 18.41 29.62 17.69
N LYS A 24 17.34 30.17 18.24
CA LYS A 24 16.52 31.22 17.62
C LYS A 24 17.39 32.46 17.42
N VAL A 25 17.64 32.82 16.17
CA VAL A 25 18.11 34.18 15.84
C VAL A 25 16.88 35.00 15.46
N THR A 26 16.43 35.80 16.42
CA THR A 26 15.54 36.95 16.19
C THR A 26 16.33 38.04 15.49
N LEU A 27 16.03 38.29 14.22
CA LEU A 27 16.40 39.54 13.55
C LEU A 27 15.13 40.38 13.43
N GLY A 28 14.98 41.34 14.33
CA GLY A 28 14.09 42.47 14.13
C GLY A 28 14.65 43.34 13.01
N VAL A 29 13.78 43.71 12.06
CA VAL A 29 14.09 44.74 11.07
C VAL A 29 12.90 45.69 11.04
N ASP A 30 13.22 46.95 11.33
CA ASP A 30 12.35 48.09 11.46
C ASP A 30 11.44 48.31 10.25
N VAL A 31 10.22 48.75 10.58
CA VAL A 31 9.29 49.40 9.67
C VAL A 31 9.94 50.65 9.10
N ARG A 32 10.38 50.59 7.84
CA ARG A 32 10.60 51.78 7.01
C ARG A 32 9.54 51.83 5.93
N THR A 33 8.52 52.63 6.22
CA THR A 33 7.59 53.21 5.26
C THR A 33 8.38 53.99 4.21
N PHE A 34 8.52 53.42 3.02
CA PHE A 34 8.90 54.17 1.83
C PHE A 34 7.65 54.45 1.01
N TYR A 35 7.13 55.67 1.13
CA TYR A 35 6.21 56.24 0.15
C TYR A 35 7.03 56.57 -1.10
N THR A 36 7.00 55.68 -2.09
CA THR A 36 7.40 56.03 -3.46
C THR A 36 6.16 56.42 -4.24
N VAL A 37 5.89 57.72 -4.29
CA VAL A 37 5.01 58.34 -5.28
C VAL A 37 5.56 57.97 -6.65
N THR A 38 4.86 57.11 -7.38
CA THR A 38 5.23 56.74 -8.75
C THR A 38 4.42 57.63 -9.70
N PRO A 39 5.05 58.25 -10.72
CA PRO A 39 4.35 59.19 -11.60
C PRO A 39 3.29 58.45 -12.42
N LEU A 40 2.13 59.07 -12.53
CA LEU A 40 1.09 58.71 -13.49
C LEU A 40 1.66 58.79 -14.91
N LEU A 41 2.11 57.65 -15.43
CA LEU A 41 2.39 57.46 -16.85
C LEU A 41 1.26 56.60 -17.44
N MET A 42 0.31 57.31 -18.04
CA MET A 42 -0.42 56.98 -19.27
C MET A 42 -0.79 55.51 -19.44
N GLY A 43 -2.08 55.22 -19.20
CA GLY A 43 -2.71 53.93 -19.42
C GLY A 43 -2.45 53.38 -20.82
N GLN A 44 -1.56 52.40 -20.90
CA GLN A 44 -1.59 51.43 -21.98
C GLN A 44 -2.88 50.62 -21.82
N CYS A 45 -3.74 50.67 -22.83
CA CYS A 45 -4.99 49.92 -22.91
C CYS A 45 -4.73 48.45 -22.52
N ALA A 46 -5.11 48.06 -21.30
CA ALA A 46 -4.94 46.71 -20.82
C ALA A 46 -5.75 45.79 -21.74
N GLN A 47 -5.07 44.94 -22.51
CA GLN A 47 -5.74 43.90 -23.29
C GLN A 47 -6.66 43.13 -22.34
N LYS A 48 -7.97 43.16 -22.63
CA LYS A 48 -8.96 42.46 -21.84
C LYS A 48 -8.81 40.97 -22.11
N VAL A 49 -8.32 40.23 -21.12
CA VAL A 49 -8.15 38.77 -21.17
C VAL A 49 -9.43 38.15 -20.66
N LYS A 50 -10.03 37.27 -21.46
CA LYS A 50 -11.19 36.48 -21.05
C LYS A 50 -10.77 35.03 -20.89
N PHE A 51 -11.22 34.37 -19.83
CA PHE A 51 -11.02 32.94 -19.64
C PHE A 51 -12.31 32.20 -19.99
N SER A 52 -12.21 31.16 -20.83
CA SER A 52 -13.27 30.16 -20.95
C SER A 52 -12.93 29.01 -20.00
N LEU A 53 -13.87 28.71 -19.09
CA LEU A 53 -13.73 27.69 -18.05
C LEU A 53 -14.66 26.50 -18.29
N ASP A 54 -15.33 26.44 -19.44
CA ASP A 54 -16.39 25.47 -19.75
C ASP A 54 -15.91 24.02 -19.68
N ALA A 55 -14.62 23.80 -19.88
CA ALA A 55 -13.99 22.48 -19.78
C ALA A 55 -13.71 22.03 -18.33
N LEU A 56 -13.69 22.95 -17.35
CA LEU A 56 -13.44 22.64 -15.95
C LEU A 56 -14.72 22.19 -15.23
N PRO A 57 -14.63 21.34 -14.18
CA PRO A 57 -15.75 21.05 -13.29
C PRO A 57 -16.40 22.32 -12.69
N PRO A 58 -17.73 22.38 -12.49
CA PRO A 58 -18.44 23.58 -12.04
C PRO A 58 -17.93 24.18 -10.72
N ASN A 59 -17.53 23.32 -9.77
CA ASN A 59 -16.94 23.76 -8.50
C ASN A 59 -15.60 24.48 -8.71
N LEU A 60 -14.78 24.01 -9.66
CA LEU A 60 -13.52 24.66 -10.01
C LEU A 60 -13.74 25.94 -10.81
N GLN A 61 -14.77 26.01 -11.65
CA GLN A 61 -15.12 27.26 -12.34
C GLN A 61 -15.42 28.39 -11.34
N GLN A 62 -16.14 28.09 -10.26
CA GLN A 62 -16.49 29.05 -9.21
C GLN A 62 -15.27 29.49 -8.38
N GLU A 63 -14.30 28.62 -8.18
CA GLU A 63 -13.09 28.90 -7.40
C GLU A 63 -11.99 29.61 -8.21
N PHE A 64 -12.10 29.68 -9.54
CA PHE A 64 -11.04 30.23 -10.40
C PHE A 64 -11.01 31.77 -10.36
N CYS A 65 -9.88 32.37 -9.97
CA CYS A 65 -9.75 33.83 -9.88
C CYS A 65 -9.44 34.47 -11.24
N CYS A 66 -10.45 34.83 -12.03
CA CYS A 66 -10.24 35.47 -13.34
C CYS A 66 -9.37 36.73 -13.28
N GLU A 67 -9.61 37.63 -12.33
CA GLU A 67 -8.88 38.91 -12.23
C GLU A 67 -7.40 38.73 -11.88
N GLU A 68 -7.13 37.88 -10.87
CA GLU A 68 -5.78 37.58 -10.40
C GLU A 68 -4.99 36.85 -11.48
N ASN A 69 -5.62 35.87 -12.16
CA ASN A 69 -4.98 35.13 -13.23
C ASN A 69 -4.76 35.98 -14.48
N ALA A 70 -5.64 36.94 -14.79
CA ALA A 70 -5.40 37.91 -15.86
C ALA A 70 -4.17 38.77 -15.59
N ARG A 71 -3.86 39.05 -14.32
CA ARG A 71 -2.64 39.78 -13.91
C ARG A 71 -1.40 38.88 -13.95
N ASN A 72 -1.49 37.64 -13.47
CA ASN A 72 -0.35 36.72 -13.36
C ASN A 72 0.07 36.09 -14.69
N LEU A 73 -0.88 35.84 -15.60
CA LEU A 73 -0.62 35.17 -16.88
C LEU A 73 -0.34 36.15 -18.03
N ARG A 74 -0.05 37.42 -17.73
CA ARG A 74 0.33 38.44 -18.74
C ARG A 74 1.49 38.01 -19.64
N HIS A 75 2.43 37.23 -19.10
CA HIS A 75 3.57 36.70 -19.85
C HIS A 75 3.19 35.68 -20.93
N MET A 76 2.06 34.97 -20.78
CA MET A 76 1.55 34.05 -21.81
C MET A 76 0.88 34.78 -22.98
N LEU A 77 0.62 36.08 -22.83
CA LEU A 77 -0.07 36.92 -23.79
C LEU A 77 0.87 37.83 -24.59
N THR A 78 2.15 37.89 -24.18
CA THR A 78 3.13 38.78 -24.80
C THR A 78 3.47 38.26 -26.20
N ARG A 79 3.19 39.08 -27.21
CA ARG A 79 3.41 38.78 -28.62
C ARG A 79 4.90 38.85 -28.94
N PRO A 80 5.44 38.02 -29.86
CA PRO A 80 6.77 38.26 -30.42
C PRO A 80 6.81 39.66 -31.04
N LEU A 81 7.88 40.41 -30.75
CA LEU A 81 8.08 41.78 -31.20
C LEU A 81 7.89 41.86 -32.74
N GLY A 82 6.99 42.72 -33.21
CA GLY A 82 6.90 43.07 -34.64
C GLY A 82 5.57 42.82 -35.35
N THR A 83 4.46 42.66 -34.63
CA THR A 83 3.21 42.29 -35.29
C THR A 83 2.06 43.17 -34.73
N ALA A 84 1.34 43.84 -35.64
CA ALA A 84 0.53 45.06 -35.39
C ALA A 84 -0.61 44.87 -34.38
N ALA A 85 -0.78 45.84 -33.46
CA ALA A 85 -1.78 45.84 -32.39
C ALA A 85 -3.20 45.69 -32.95
N SER A 86 -3.77 44.48 -32.82
CA SER A 86 -5.20 44.25 -32.97
C SER A 86 -5.83 44.36 -31.58
N SER A 87 -6.92 45.13 -31.48
CA SER A 87 -7.75 45.31 -30.29
C SER A 87 -8.62 44.10 -29.97
N ALA A 88 -8.33 42.93 -30.55
CA ALA A 88 -9.10 41.71 -30.37
C ALA A 88 -8.95 41.18 -28.94
N GLU A 89 -10.09 41.01 -28.27
CA GLU A 89 -10.23 40.29 -27.01
C GLU A 89 -9.63 38.88 -27.15
N ARG A 90 -8.66 38.53 -26.29
CA ARG A 90 -8.01 37.21 -26.34
C ARG A 90 -8.69 36.31 -25.32
N VAL A 91 -9.29 35.23 -25.81
CA VAL A 91 -9.91 34.19 -24.99
C VAL A 91 -8.88 33.08 -24.73
N ILE A 92 -8.60 32.80 -23.46
CA ILE A 92 -7.78 31.66 -23.03
C ILE A 92 -8.71 30.55 -22.57
N ASN A 93 -8.64 29.38 -23.22
CA ASN A 93 -9.40 28.20 -22.83
C ASN A 93 -8.62 27.43 -21.76
N VAL A 94 -9.15 27.38 -20.54
CA VAL A 94 -8.52 26.66 -19.43
C VAL A 94 -8.99 25.21 -19.44
N LEU A 95 -8.06 24.30 -19.70
CA LEU A 95 -8.34 22.86 -19.75
C LEU A 95 -8.09 22.19 -18.38
N PRO A 96 -8.77 21.08 -18.08
CA PRO A 96 -8.47 20.29 -16.89
C PRO A 96 -7.02 19.80 -16.82
N SER A 97 -6.40 19.56 -17.98
CA SER A 97 -4.99 19.13 -18.09
C SER A 97 -3.97 20.27 -17.96
N TRP A 98 -4.42 21.48 -17.62
CA TRP A 98 -3.56 22.67 -17.56
C TRP A 98 -2.48 22.53 -16.49
N VAL A 99 -1.23 22.70 -16.92
CA VAL A 99 -0.03 22.44 -16.11
C VAL A 99 0.52 23.67 -15.40
N HIS A 100 0.10 24.88 -15.80
CA HIS A 100 0.57 26.09 -15.15
C HIS A 100 -0.19 26.35 -13.85
N VAL A 101 0.52 26.94 -12.89
CA VAL A 101 -0.06 27.34 -11.61
C VAL A 101 -0.97 28.54 -11.84
N VAL A 102 -2.17 28.47 -11.27
CA VAL A 102 -3.16 29.56 -11.31
C VAL A 102 -3.65 29.84 -9.89
N ALA A 103 -4.16 31.05 -9.69
CA ALA A 103 -4.77 31.51 -8.45
C ALA A 103 -6.22 31.01 -8.34
N TRP A 104 -6.57 30.56 -7.15
CA TRP A 104 -7.88 30.07 -6.73
C TRP A 104 -8.35 30.84 -5.51
N GLN A 105 -9.66 31.02 -5.39
CA GLN A 105 -10.34 31.64 -4.26
C GLN A 105 -11.46 30.74 -3.78
N CYS A 106 -11.52 30.53 -2.47
CA CYS A 106 -12.45 29.57 -1.88
C CYS A 106 -13.77 30.28 -1.66
N ASN A 107 -14.85 29.72 -2.18
CA ASN A 107 -16.18 30.29 -1.97
C ASN A 107 -16.63 30.21 -0.50
N ALA A 108 -16.11 29.27 0.29
CA ALA A 108 -16.53 29.08 1.68
C ALA A 108 -15.81 30.01 2.67
N CYS A 109 -14.52 30.30 2.47
CA CYS A 109 -13.73 31.09 3.42
C CYS A 109 -13.00 32.30 2.82
N GLY A 110 -13.06 32.49 1.50
CA GLY A 110 -12.37 33.56 0.79
C GLY A 110 -10.84 33.43 0.76
N CYS A 111 -10.28 32.30 1.23
CA CYS A 111 -8.84 32.03 1.16
C CYS A 111 -8.37 32.13 -0.29
N HIS A 112 -7.21 32.74 -0.55
CA HIS A 112 -6.56 32.72 -1.87
C HIS A 112 -5.36 31.77 -1.82
N TRP A 113 -5.21 30.93 -2.83
CA TRP A 113 -4.06 30.02 -2.95
C TRP A 113 -3.74 29.71 -4.41
N SER A 114 -2.61 29.07 -4.63
CA SER A 114 -2.12 28.74 -5.97
C SER A 114 -2.02 27.24 -6.15
N ALA A 115 -2.55 26.72 -7.26
CA ALA A 115 -2.49 25.30 -7.60
C ALA A 115 -2.66 25.11 -9.12
N ARG A 116 -2.31 23.93 -9.63
CA ARG A 116 -2.49 23.58 -11.05
C ARG A 116 -3.89 22.95 -11.25
N PRO A 117 -4.64 23.31 -12.31
CA PRO A 117 -5.91 22.65 -12.63
C PRO A 117 -5.79 21.13 -12.80
N VAL A 118 -4.67 20.65 -13.38
CA VAL A 118 -4.41 19.22 -13.54
C VAL A 118 -4.35 18.45 -12.23
N ASP A 119 -3.80 19.05 -11.17
CA ASP A 119 -3.75 18.38 -9.87
C ASP A 119 -5.10 18.46 -9.15
N ARG A 120 -5.80 19.59 -9.24
CA ARG A 120 -7.13 19.75 -8.62
C ARG A 120 -8.18 18.86 -9.26
N THR A 121 -8.01 18.49 -10.53
CA THR A 121 -8.92 17.59 -11.24
C THR A 121 -8.61 16.12 -10.97
N ASP A 122 -7.37 15.77 -10.63
CA ASP A 122 -6.95 14.40 -10.37
C ASP A 122 -7.43 13.94 -8.98
N PRO A 123 -8.37 12.96 -8.87
CA PRO A 123 -8.90 12.49 -7.59
C PRO A 123 -7.83 11.95 -6.63
N GLN A 124 -6.68 11.52 -7.15
CA GLN A 124 -5.59 11.01 -6.33
C GLN A 124 -4.95 12.13 -5.48
N VAL A 125 -4.90 13.36 -5.98
CA VAL A 125 -4.14 14.46 -5.35
C VAL A 125 -4.98 15.72 -5.09
N SER A 126 -6.22 15.78 -5.58
CA SER A 126 -7.09 16.95 -5.46
C SER A 126 -7.33 17.36 -4.01
N SER A 127 -7.48 16.40 -3.09
CA SER A 127 -7.62 16.66 -1.64
C SER A 127 -6.40 17.35 -1.01
N PHE A 128 -5.19 17.11 -1.54
CA PHE A 128 -3.98 17.80 -1.08
C PHE A 128 -3.96 19.27 -1.52
N TYR A 129 -4.49 19.55 -2.72
CA TYR A 129 -4.57 20.90 -3.26
C TYR A 129 -5.88 21.63 -2.93
N ALA A 130 -6.71 21.09 -2.02
CA ALA A 130 -7.94 21.75 -1.54
C ALA A 130 -7.63 23.09 -0.81
N CYS A 131 -8.64 23.88 -0.42
CA CYS A 131 -8.37 25.15 0.27
C CYS A 131 -7.60 24.88 1.59
N PRO A 132 -6.41 25.46 1.76
CA PRO A 132 -5.58 25.21 2.94
C PRO A 132 -6.24 25.70 4.23
N GLN A 133 -6.98 26.81 4.20
CA GLN A 133 -7.67 27.35 5.38
C GLN A 133 -8.81 26.44 5.86
N CYS A 134 -9.57 25.85 4.94
CA CYS A 134 -10.64 24.92 5.27
C CYS A 134 -10.10 23.60 5.85
N VAL A 135 -8.97 23.11 5.35
CA VAL A 135 -8.35 21.84 5.80
C VAL A 135 -7.57 21.99 7.11
N SER A 136 -6.85 23.09 7.30
CA SER A 136 -6.09 23.34 8.53
C SER A 136 -6.98 23.63 9.74
N GLY A 137 -8.27 23.90 9.54
CA GLY A 137 -9.18 24.26 10.64
C GLY A 137 -8.78 25.54 11.37
N ALA A 138 -8.00 26.41 10.72
CA ALA A 138 -7.49 27.63 11.33
C ALA A 138 -8.66 28.58 11.66
N SER A 139 -9.08 28.52 12.92
CA SER A 139 -9.64 29.66 13.64
C SER A 139 -8.60 30.77 13.58
N LEU A 140 -8.71 31.66 12.58
CA LEU A 140 -8.44 33.05 12.88
C LEU A 140 -9.34 33.38 14.07
N GLU A 141 -8.71 33.85 15.14
CA GLU A 141 -9.34 34.22 16.40
C GLU A 141 -10.68 34.90 16.16
N ARG A 142 -11.65 34.57 17.01
CA ARG A 142 -13.04 35.04 16.94
C ARG A 142 -13.09 36.58 16.95
N THR A 143 -12.97 37.21 15.79
CA THR A 143 -13.56 38.52 15.54
C THR A 143 -15.02 38.27 15.21
N SER A 144 -15.83 38.42 16.25
CA SER A 144 -17.28 38.39 16.28
C SER A 144 -17.92 39.22 15.16
N SER A 145 -18.19 38.64 13.99
CA SER A 145 -19.12 39.26 13.01
C SER A 145 -19.55 38.43 11.78
N SER A 146 -19.39 37.11 11.74
CA SER A 146 -20.02 36.33 10.66
C SER A 146 -20.81 35.14 11.19
N HIS A 147 -22.13 35.22 11.07
CA HIS A 147 -23.13 34.23 11.51
C HIS A 147 -23.31 33.04 10.55
N LEU A 148 -22.33 32.75 9.70
CA LEU A 148 -22.38 31.59 8.81
C LEU A 148 -21.48 30.47 9.37
N PRO A 149 -22.02 29.28 9.67
CA PRO A 149 -21.23 28.16 10.16
C PRO A 149 -20.18 27.79 9.09
N ARG A 150 -18.90 28.01 9.43
CA ARG A 150 -17.76 27.60 8.61
C ARG A 150 -17.83 26.08 8.38
N PRO A 151 -17.71 25.57 7.14
CA PRO A 151 -17.61 24.15 6.91
C PRO A 151 -16.29 23.64 7.49
N CYS A 152 -16.37 22.97 8.64
CA CYS A 152 -15.22 22.29 9.25
C CYS A 152 -15.02 20.96 8.52
N VAL A 153 -13.90 20.82 7.82
CA VAL A 153 -13.50 19.55 7.19
C VAL A 153 -13.11 18.58 8.31
N ARG A 154 -13.87 17.49 8.47
CA ARG A 154 -13.56 16.46 9.47
C ARG A 154 -12.40 15.59 8.99
N ARG A 155 -11.58 15.09 9.91
CA ARG A 155 -10.41 14.25 9.58
C ARG A 155 -10.70 12.76 9.76
N LEU A 156 -10.09 11.91 8.93
CA LEU A 156 -10.30 10.47 8.95
C LEU A 156 -10.02 9.86 10.34
N ALA A 157 -8.91 10.24 10.97
CA ALA A 157 -8.51 9.72 12.27
C ALA A 157 -9.48 10.10 13.40
N GLU A 158 -10.14 11.26 13.30
CA GLU A 158 -11.10 11.74 14.30
C GLU A 158 -12.45 11.01 14.17
N VAL A 159 -12.90 10.78 12.95
CA VAL A 159 -14.23 10.18 12.69
C VAL A 159 -14.17 8.65 12.69
N HIS A 160 -13.12 8.06 12.14
CA HIS A 160 -12.99 6.61 11.94
C HIS A 160 -11.62 6.10 12.42
N PRO A 161 -11.35 6.07 13.73
CA PRO A 161 -10.06 5.66 14.28
C PRO A 161 -9.68 4.21 13.92
N LEU A 162 -10.66 3.30 13.82
CA LEU A 162 -10.42 1.91 13.43
C LEU A 162 -9.97 1.76 11.97
N LEU A 163 -10.42 2.65 11.08
CA LEU A 163 -9.91 2.69 9.71
C LEU A 163 -8.51 3.31 9.72
N ALA A 164 -8.32 4.44 10.40
CA ALA A 164 -7.02 5.10 10.49
C ALA A 164 -5.91 4.17 11.02
N ALA A 165 -6.22 3.29 11.96
CA ALA A 165 -5.29 2.28 12.48
C ALA A 165 -4.80 1.26 11.44
N GLN A 166 -5.48 1.14 10.29
CA GLN A 166 -5.12 0.24 9.19
C GLN A 166 -4.30 0.93 8.10
N TRP A 167 -3.90 2.18 8.31
CA TRP A 167 -3.07 2.91 7.36
C TRP A 167 -1.68 2.26 7.23
N ASP A 168 -1.23 2.01 5.99
CA ASP A 168 0.11 1.49 5.72
C ASP A 168 1.09 2.66 5.47
N GLU A 169 1.64 3.20 6.56
CA GLU A 169 2.53 4.37 6.55
C GLU A 169 3.73 4.17 5.62
N CYS A 170 4.39 3.01 5.70
CA CYS A 170 5.59 2.71 4.92
C CYS A 170 5.32 2.70 3.42
N ARG A 171 4.15 2.20 2.97
CA ARG A 171 3.79 2.21 1.55
C ARG A 171 3.28 3.58 1.11
N ASN A 172 2.50 4.27 1.94
CA ASN A 172 1.95 5.58 1.60
C ASN A 172 3.03 6.66 1.53
N ALA A 173 4.11 6.54 2.30
CA ALA A 173 5.28 7.41 2.21
C ALA A 173 6.04 7.32 0.87
N VAL A 174 5.78 6.31 0.03
CA VAL A 174 6.40 6.19 -1.28
C VAL A 174 5.76 7.17 -2.26
N ILE A 175 6.52 8.19 -2.69
CA ILE A 175 6.05 9.27 -3.58
C ILE A 175 5.36 8.78 -4.87
N HIS A 176 5.78 7.65 -5.42
CA HIS A 176 5.19 7.05 -6.63
C HIS A 176 3.73 6.62 -6.43
N ASN A 177 3.28 6.41 -5.19
CA ASN A 177 1.88 6.16 -4.89
C ASN A 177 1.03 7.43 -4.90
N ARG A 178 1.65 8.62 -5.01
CA ARG A 178 0.96 9.92 -5.08
C ARG A 178 -0.02 10.12 -3.93
N VAL A 179 0.40 9.74 -2.73
CA VAL A 179 -0.29 10.04 -1.47
C VAL A 179 0.55 11.11 -0.79
N PHE A 180 0.02 12.33 -0.68
CA PHE A 180 0.79 13.51 -0.24
C PHE A 180 0.39 13.99 1.16
N PHE A 181 -0.26 13.14 1.94
CA PHE A 181 -0.54 13.40 3.35
C PHE A 181 0.69 13.06 4.20
N GLU A 182 1.03 13.92 5.16
CA GLU A 182 2.13 13.67 6.10
C GLU A 182 1.77 12.60 7.12
N SER A 183 0.51 12.57 7.55
CA SER A 183 -0.03 11.58 8.48
C SER A 183 -1.47 11.22 8.14
N VAL A 184 -1.93 10.06 8.62
CA VAL A 184 -3.35 9.67 8.58
C VAL A 184 -4.27 10.70 9.30
N ALA A 185 -3.71 11.48 10.23
CA ALA A 185 -4.41 12.57 10.91
C ALA A 185 -4.73 13.76 9.99
N ASP A 186 -4.03 13.90 8.86
CA ASP A 186 -4.21 14.99 7.90
C ASP A 186 -5.16 14.67 6.75
N VAL A 187 -5.65 13.43 6.69
CA VAL A 187 -6.55 12.99 5.64
C VAL A 187 -7.94 13.63 5.87
N PRO A 188 -8.40 14.53 4.98
CA PRO A 188 -9.73 15.12 5.11
C PRO A 188 -10.82 14.12 4.72
N LEU A 189 -12.05 14.35 5.16
CA LEU A 189 -13.24 13.67 4.66
C LEU A 189 -14.21 14.69 4.04
N PRO A 190 -14.75 14.42 2.83
CA PRO A 190 -14.50 13.26 1.97
C PRO A 190 -13.13 13.31 1.26
N CYS A 191 -12.57 12.15 0.91
CA CYS A 191 -11.29 12.03 0.21
C CYS A 191 -11.28 10.82 -0.73
N SER A 192 -11.11 11.05 -2.03
CA SER A 192 -11.12 10.00 -3.06
C SER A 192 -9.73 9.42 -3.36
N THR A 193 -8.67 9.90 -2.69
CA THR A 193 -7.30 9.39 -2.83
C THR A 193 -7.24 7.88 -2.57
N VAL A 194 -6.64 7.14 -3.50
CA VAL A 194 -6.38 5.70 -3.35
C VAL A 194 -5.10 5.53 -2.54
N VAL A 195 -5.22 4.88 -1.38
CA VAL A 195 -4.14 4.68 -0.42
C VAL A 195 -3.91 3.19 -0.17
N TRP A 196 -2.76 2.88 0.43
CA TRP A 196 -2.47 1.55 0.94
C TRP A 196 -2.97 1.40 2.37
N TRP A 197 -3.65 0.30 2.61
CA TRP A 197 -4.09 -0.17 3.92
C TRP A 197 -3.37 -1.47 4.25
N ALA A 198 -3.25 -1.79 5.54
CA ALA A 198 -2.68 -3.02 6.06
C ALA A 198 -3.68 -3.73 7.00
N CYS A 199 -3.85 -5.03 6.81
CA CYS A 199 -4.93 -5.75 7.48
C CYS A 199 -4.45 -6.19 8.86
N PRO A 200 -5.16 -5.85 9.95
CA PRO A 200 -4.72 -6.25 11.28
C PRO A 200 -4.74 -7.78 11.46
N HIS A 201 -5.59 -8.49 10.72
CA HIS A 201 -5.69 -9.94 10.78
C HIS A 201 -4.64 -10.66 9.91
N CYS A 202 -4.70 -10.49 8.58
CA CYS A 202 -3.81 -11.23 7.68
C CYS A 202 -2.48 -10.54 7.35
N GLN A 203 -2.27 -9.32 7.86
CA GLN A 203 -1.05 -8.52 7.67
C GLN A 203 -0.68 -8.29 6.20
N ARG A 204 -1.67 -8.38 5.29
CA ARG A 204 -1.51 -8.07 3.87
C ARG A 204 -1.93 -6.64 3.60
N SER A 205 -1.11 -5.93 2.83
CA SER A 205 -1.47 -4.61 2.34
C SER A 205 -2.33 -4.67 1.08
N TRP A 206 -3.26 -3.74 0.90
CA TRP A 206 -4.05 -3.58 -0.33
C TRP A 206 -4.33 -2.11 -0.64
N LYS A 207 -4.64 -1.80 -1.91
CA LYS A 207 -5.08 -0.48 -2.36
C LYS A 207 -6.60 -0.32 -2.33
N GLU A 208 -7.05 0.82 -1.85
CA GLU A 208 -8.45 1.26 -1.81
C GLU A 208 -8.54 2.78 -1.64
N SER A 209 -9.53 3.43 -2.25
CA SER A 209 -9.88 4.83 -1.97
C SER A 209 -10.39 4.99 -0.53
N VAL A 210 -10.03 6.12 0.10
CA VAL A 210 -10.52 6.43 1.45
C VAL A 210 -12.05 6.52 1.46
N ASP A 211 -12.64 7.27 0.53
CA ASP A 211 -14.08 7.46 0.41
C ASP A 211 -14.86 6.14 0.28
N SER A 212 -14.48 5.27 -0.66
CA SER A 212 -15.18 3.99 -0.85
C SER A 212 -15.01 3.04 0.34
N ARG A 213 -13.89 3.13 1.07
CA ARG A 213 -13.67 2.34 2.29
C ARG A 213 -14.53 2.84 3.45
N VAL A 214 -14.59 4.15 3.66
CA VAL A 214 -15.44 4.79 4.68
C VAL A 214 -16.89 4.42 4.45
N HIS A 215 -17.40 4.61 3.22
CA HIS A 215 -18.77 4.27 2.87
C HIS A 215 -19.10 2.79 3.12
N ARG A 216 -18.21 1.86 2.75
CA ARG A 216 -18.42 0.43 3.03
C ARG A 216 -18.46 0.13 4.53
N TYR A 217 -17.59 0.76 5.31
CA TYR A 217 -17.56 0.59 6.76
C TYR A 217 -18.85 1.08 7.42
N GLU A 218 -19.37 2.23 6.99
CA GLU A 218 -20.65 2.77 7.47
C GLU A 218 -21.82 1.86 7.10
N GLN A 219 -21.86 1.33 5.87
CA GLN A 219 -22.86 0.32 5.47
C GLN A 219 -22.80 -0.94 6.33
N GLN A 220 -21.61 -1.44 6.65
CA GLN A 220 -21.43 -2.60 7.53
C GLN A 220 -21.92 -2.33 8.95
N LYS A 221 -21.75 -1.10 9.45
CA LYS A 221 -22.23 -0.70 10.77
C LYS A 221 -23.75 -0.69 10.83
N ASN A 222 -24.40 -0.03 9.86
CA ASN A 222 -25.86 0.07 9.80
C ASN A 222 -26.55 -1.29 9.63
N ASN A 223 -25.92 -2.24 8.93
CA ASN A 223 -26.47 -3.60 8.78
C ASN A 223 -26.39 -4.47 10.04
N LYS A 224 -25.66 -4.04 11.08
CA LYS A 224 -25.40 -4.82 12.30
C LYS A 224 -26.11 -4.30 13.55
N ASP A 225 -26.96 -3.28 13.45
CA ASP A 225 -27.75 -2.72 14.56
C ASP A 225 -28.84 -3.69 15.10
N GLY A 226 -28.65 -5.01 14.97
CA GLY A 226 -29.66 -6.03 15.20
C GLY A 226 -29.43 -7.06 16.32
N ASP A 227 -28.21 -7.40 16.77
CA ASP A 227 -28.09 -8.42 17.86
C ASP A 227 -26.73 -8.63 18.59
N ASP A 228 -25.68 -7.82 18.41
CA ASP A 228 -24.44 -8.01 19.19
C ASP A 228 -23.65 -6.70 19.35
N GLU A 229 -23.59 -6.17 20.58
CA GLU A 229 -22.85 -4.96 20.97
C GLU A 229 -21.31 -5.09 20.82
N ARG A 230 -20.80 -6.19 20.25
CA ARG A 230 -19.38 -6.29 19.89
C ARG A 230 -19.10 -5.48 18.63
N GLY A 231 -18.42 -4.35 18.82
CA GLY A 231 -17.93 -3.49 17.75
C GLY A 231 -17.27 -4.28 16.62
N THR A 232 -17.75 -4.08 15.39
CA THR A 232 -17.20 -4.75 14.22
C THR A 232 -15.88 -4.11 13.83
N LEU A 233 -14.80 -4.88 13.98
CA LEU A 233 -13.49 -4.50 13.48
C LEU A 233 -13.51 -4.55 11.94
N PRO A 234 -13.25 -3.44 11.23
CA PRO A 234 -13.14 -3.46 9.78
C PRO A 234 -11.95 -4.35 9.39
N LEU A 235 -12.07 -5.12 8.31
CA LEU A 235 -10.95 -5.95 7.82
C LEU A 235 -10.67 -5.64 6.36
N CYS A 236 -9.71 -6.37 5.78
CA CYS A 236 -9.48 -6.30 4.34
C CYS A 236 -10.56 -7.11 3.60
N PRO A 237 -10.81 -6.82 2.31
CA PRO A 237 -11.84 -7.50 1.53
C PRO A 237 -11.72 -9.04 1.46
N LEU A 238 -10.50 -9.58 1.63
CA LEU A 238 -10.29 -11.03 1.72
C LEU A 238 -10.87 -11.61 3.01
N CYS A 239 -10.52 -11.00 4.14
CA CYS A 239 -10.91 -11.49 5.46
C CYS A 239 -12.40 -11.29 5.72
N GLU A 240 -12.98 -10.19 5.23
CA GLU A 240 -14.42 -9.94 5.25
C GLU A 240 -15.18 -11.08 4.55
N ARG A 241 -14.74 -11.51 3.36
CA ARG A 241 -15.35 -12.63 2.63
C ARG A 241 -15.14 -13.99 3.28
N CYS A 242 -14.11 -14.16 4.10
CA CYS A 242 -13.87 -15.38 4.85
C CYS A 242 -14.72 -15.49 6.13
N GLY A 243 -15.59 -14.50 6.42
CA GLY A 243 -16.40 -14.49 7.63
C GLY A 243 -15.57 -14.30 8.90
N VAL A 244 -14.32 -13.82 8.77
CA VAL A 244 -13.47 -13.56 9.93
C VAL A 244 -14.00 -12.31 10.61
N CYS A 245 -14.65 -12.47 11.77
CA CYS A 245 -14.79 -11.41 12.75
C CYS A 245 -13.62 -11.59 13.72
N SER A 246 -12.79 -10.57 13.95
CA SER A 246 -11.76 -10.66 15.00
C SER A 246 -12.44 -10.65 16.37
N SER A 247 -12.97 -11.79 16.80
CA SER A 247 -13.18 -12.06 18.22
C SER A 247 -11.82 -12.25 18.85
N VAL A 248 -11.47 -11.37 19.79
CA VAL A 248 -10.31 -11.58 20.67
C VAL A 248 -10.58 -12.86 21.44
N PRO A 249 -9.72 -13.90 21.37
CA PRO A 249 -9.88 -15.06 22.22
C PRO A 249 -9.63 -14.61 23.66
N SER A 250 -10.65 -14.67 24.50
CA SER A 250 -10.48 -14.53 25.95
C SER A 250 -9.48 -15.58 26.41
N ALA A 251 -8.42 -15.13 27.08
CA ALA A 251 -7.38 -15.98 27.64
C ALA A 251 -7.92 -16.78 28.84
N SER A 252 -8.60 -17.89 28.57
CA SER A 252 -8.87 -18.92 29.57
C SER A 252 -9.46 -20.17 28.90
N THR A 253 -8.58 -21.14 28.69
CA THR A 253 -8.75 -22.62 28.81
C THR A 253 -7.89 -23.30 27.75
N LEU A 254 -6.64 -23.60 28.13
CA LEU A 254 -5.77 -24.50 27.40
C LEU A 254 -6.08 -25.92 27.87
N SER A 255 -6.62 -26.75 26.98
CA SER A 255 -6.51 -28.21 27.03
C SER A 255 -6.23 -28.74 25.62
N PRO A 256 -5.29 -29.70 25.43
CA PRO A 256 -4.89 -30.16 24.11
C PRO A 256 -5.54 -31.51 23.78
N SER A 257 -6.36 -31.58 22.72
CA SER A 257 -6.55 -32.82 21.98
C SER A 257 -7.28 -32.62 20.65
N SER A 258 -6.89 -33.48 19.70
CA SER A 258 -7.55 -33.87 18.45
C SER A 258 -7.55 -32.89 17.27
N SER A 259 -6.75 -33.29 16.28
CA SER A 259 -6.95 -33.11 14.85
C SER A 259 -8.41 -33.22 14.42
N ALA A 260 -8.98 -32.12 13.94
CA ALA A 260 -10.18 -32.12 13.12
C ALA A 260 -9.94 -31.20 11.91
N LEU A 261 -10.21 -31.75 10.73
CA LEU A 261 -10.33 -31.03 9.47
C LEU A 261 -11.34 -29.88 9.62
N PRO A 262 -11.27 -28.79 8.82
CA PRO A 262 -12.29 -27.75 8.87
C PRO A 262 -13.62 -28.35 8.39
N GLN A 263 -14.47 -28.68 9.35
CA GLN A 263 -15.87 -29.00 9.14
C GLN A 263 -16.55 -27.74 8.62
N GLN A 264 -17.25 -27.88 7.49
CA GLN A 264 -18.05 -26.82 6.91
C GLN A 264 -19.02 -26.26 7.96
N CYS A 265 -18.95 -24.96 8.21
CA CYS A 265 -19.98 -24.29 8.98
C CYS A 265 -21.23 -24.16 8.08
N GLU A 266 -22.29 -24.82 8.52
CA GLU A 266 -23.65 -24.72 8.01
C GLU A 266 -24.09 -23.27 7.79
N GLU A 267 -24.84 -23.06 6.70
CA GLU A 267 -25.38 -21.79 6.26
C GLU A 267 -26.44 -21.26 7.23
N GLY A 268 -25.99 -20.48 8.22
CA GLY A 268 -26.85 -19.55 8.92
C GLY A 268 -27.30 -18.43 7.96
N LYS A 269 -28.55 -18.51 7.50
CA LYS A 269 -29.27 -17.50 6.71
C LYS A 269 -29.26 -16.15 7.41
N SER A 270 -28.20 -15.37 7.25
CA SER A 270 -28.25 -13.93 7.44
C SER A 270 -28.79 -13.33 6.14
N ALA A 271 -29.78 -12.45 6.25
CA ALA A 271 -30.49 -11.84 5.13
C ALA A 271 -29.57 -10.90 4.32
N VAL A 272 -28.63 -11.46 3.58
CA VAL A 272 -27.76 -10.74 2.66
C VAL A 272 -28.57 -10.52 1.38
N GLY A 273 -28.93 -9.28 1.10
CA GLY A 273 -29.56 -8.90 -0.16
C GLY A 273 -28.78 -9.50 -1.34
N THR A 274 -29.49 -10.22 -2.22
CA THR A 274 -28.86 -10.88 -3.37
C THR A 274 -28.23 -9.81 -4.27
N LYS A 275 -26.90 -9.77 -4.32
CA LYS A 275 -26.16 -8.91 -5.25
C LYS A 275 -26.45 -9.38 -6.67
N ARG A 276 -26.96 -8.50 -7.52
CA ARG A 276 -27.35 -8.84 -8.91
C ARG A 276 -26.42 -8.20 -9.92
N PHE A 277 -26.02 -6.96 -9.68
CA PHE A 277 -25.23 -6.13 -10.59
C PHE A 277 -23.90 -5.72 -9.98
N LEU A 278 -22.95 -5.30 -10.83
CA LEU A 278 -21.61 -4.91 -10.39
C LEU A 278 -21.64 -3.77 -9.36
N LYS A 279 -22.58 -2.82 -9.49
CA LYS A 279 -22.79 -1.75 -8.50
C LYS A 279 -23.10 -2.26 -7.08
N ASP A 280 -23.67 -3.46 -6.95
CA ASP A 280 -24.05 -4.04 -5.66
C ASP A 280 -22.83 -4.65 -4.93
N ASP A 281 -21.72 -4.87 -5.65
CA ASP A 281 -20.46 -5.36 -5.08
C ASP A 281 -19.37 -4.29 -5.13
N ALA A 282 -19.33 -3.45 -4.08
CA ALA A 282 -18.33 -2.39 -3.95
C ALA A 282 -16.87 -2.88 -3.98
N VAL A 283 -16.61 -4.16 -3.66
CA VAL A 283 -15.25 -4.73 -3.72
C VAL A 283 -14.86 -4.99 -5.17
N LEU A 284 -15.73 -5.63 -5.95
CA LEU A 284 -15.49 -5.89 -7.36
C LEU A 284 -15.53 -4.60 -8.19
N LEU A 285 -16.46 -3.69 -7.90
CA LEU A 285 -16.55 -2.39 -8.58
C LEU A 285 -15.24 -1.60 -8.44
N ALA A 286 -14.62 -1.60 -7.25
CA ALA A 286 -13.34 -0.93 -7.02
C ALA A 286 -12.15 -1.57 -7.77
N GLU A 287 -12.25 -2.84 -8.17
CA GLU A 287 -11.24 -3.51 -8.99
C GLU A 287 -11.48 -3.38 -10.49
N ALA A 288 -12.70 -3.05 -10.91
CA ALA A 288 -13.07 -2.99 -12.32
C ALA A 288 -12.50 -1.74 -13.00
N LEU A 289 -11.82 -1.93 -14.13
CA LEU A 289 -11.37 -0.85 -15.01
C LEU A 289 -12.39 -0.65 -16.12
N LEU A 290 -13.54 -0.07 -15.76
CA LEU A 290 -14.66 0.19 -16.67
C LEU A 290 -14.25 1.19 -17.77
N GLN A 291 -14.80 0.99 -18.98
CA GLN A 291 -14.70 1.98 -20.04
C GLN A 291 -15.81 3.02 -19.89
N SER A 292 -15.67 4.16 -20.57
CA SER A 292 -16.63 5.28 -20.47
C SER A 292 -18.08 4.92 -20.81
N HIS A 293 -18.30 3.85 -21.59
CA HIS A 293 -19.63 3.38 -21.99
C HIS A 293 -20.17 2.24 -21.10
N ASP A 294 -19.38 1.70 -20.17
CA ASP A 294 -19.82 0.61 -19.31
C ASP A 294 -20.61 1.17 -18.12
N ASP A 295 -21.90 0.84 -18.04
CA ASP A 295 -22.72 1.18 -16.88
C ASP A 295 -22.67 0.07 -15.81
N PRO A 296 -22.09 0.31 -14.61
CA PRO A 296 -22.04 -0.69 -13.54
C PRO A 296 -23.42 -1.12 -13.01
N ALA A 297 -24.47 -0.35 -13.24
CA ALA A 297 -25.84 -0.72 -12.87
C ALA A 297 -26.47 -1.74 -13.82
N ALA A 298 -26.01 -1.79 -15.08
CA ALA A 298 -26.48 -2.72 -16.10
C ALA A 298 -25.65 -4.02 -16.18
N LEU A 299 -24.45 -4.01 -15.61
CA LEU A 299 -23.53 -5.16 -15.64
C LEU A 299 -23.91 -6.23 -14.62
N ALA A 300 -24.57 -7.30 -15.08
CA ALA A 300 -24.96 -8.43 -14.23
C ALA A 300 -23.74 -9.26 -13.75
N LEU A 301 -23.70 -9.59 -12.46
CA LEU A 301 -22.58 -10.32 -11.83
C LEU A 301 -22.38 -11.74 -12.36
N HIS A 302 -23.45 -12.35 -12.88
CA HIS A 302 -23.45 -13.71 -13.45
C HIS A 302 -23.06 -13.73 -14.94
N SER A 303 -22.81 -12.56 -15.54
CA SER A 303 -22.48 -12.47 -16.96
C SER A 303 -21.06 -12.94 -17.25
N ASN A 304 -20.89 -13.62 -18.38
CA ASN A 304 -19.58 -14.02 -18.89
C ASN A 304 -18.85 -12.89 -19.65
N LYS A 305 -19.38 -11.67 -19.66
CA LYS A 305 -18.72 -10.52 -20.31
C LYS A 305 -17.33 -10.30 -19.70
N PRO A 306 -16.25 -10.30 -20.51
CA PRO A 306 -14.91 -10.02 -20.03
C PRO A 306 -14.77 -8.54 -19.70
N LEU A 307 -14.17 -8.24 -18.55
CA LEU A 307 -13.78 -6.89 -18.15
C LEU A 307 -12.28 -6.87 -17.84
N ARG A 308 -11.69 -5.68 -17.89
CA ARG A 308 -10.35 -5.45 -17.34
C ARG A 308 -10.46 -5.17 -15.85
N TRP A 309 -9.55 -5.75 -15.09
CA TRP A 309 -9.50 -5.65 -13.63
C TRP A 309 -8.11 -5.18 -13.21
N ARG A 310 -8.03 -4.43 -12.12
CA ARG A 310 -6.79 -4.06 -11.46
C ARG A 310 -6.75 -4.66 -10.05
N CYS A 311 -5.79 -5.56 -9.83
CA CYS A 311 -5.64 -6.24 -8.55
C CYS A 311 -5.27 -5.27 -7.41
N ARG A 312 -5.95 -5.38 -6.26
CA ARG A 312 -5.73 -4.49 -5.11
C ARG A 312 -4.44 -4.78 -4.35
N TRP A 313 -3.92 -6.01 -4.45
CA TRP A 313 -2.71 -6.42 -3.73
C TRP A 313 -1.43 -6.13 -4.53
N CYS A 314 -1.45 -6.38 -5.84
CA CYS A 314 -0.26 -6.27 -6.69
C CYS A 314 -0.37 -5.26 -7.83
N THR A 315 -1.52 -4.60 -7.99
CA THR A 315 -1.80 -3.61 -9.06
C THR A 315 -1.70 -4.13 -10.49
N HIS A 316 -1.53 -5.44 -10.67
CA HIS A 316 -1.51 -6.06 -11.99
C HIS A 316 -2.88 -5.94 -12.66
N GLU A 317 -2.86 -5.55 -13.93
CA GLU A 317 -4.03 -5.48 -14.78
C GLU A 317 -4.22 -6.80 -15.52
N PHE A 318 -5.43 -7.32 -15.53
CA PHE A 318 -5.74 -8.59 -16.17
C PHE A 318 -7.19 -8.62 -16.65
N THR A 319 -7.49 -9.50 -17.61
CA THR A 319 -8.83 -9.69 -18.14
C THR A 319 -9.44 -10.95 -17.54
N ALA A 320 -10.68 -10.85 -17.07
CA ALA A 320 -11.47 -11.99 -16.60
C ALA A 320 -12.97 -11.68 -16.77
N SER A 321 -13.80 -12.72 -16.86
CA SER A 321 -15.26 -12.53 -16.89
C SER A 321 -15.80 -12.12 -15.52
N MET A 322 -16.95 -11.42 -15.50
CA MET A 322 -17.61 -11.08 -14.23
C MET A 322 -18.02 -12.34 -13.45
N ALA A 323 -18.59 -13.33 -14.13
CA ALA A 323 -18.97 -14.61 -13.53
C ALA A 323 -17.79 -15.34 -12.88
N ASP A 324 -16.62 -15.39 -13.53
CA ASP A 324 -15.43 -16.01 -12.95
C ASP A 324 -14.97 -15.28 -11.68
N ARG A 325 -15.05 -13.94 -11.67
CA ARG A 325 -14.65 -13.12 -10.53
C ARG A 325 -15.63 -13.21 -9.35
N PHE A 326 -16.92 -13.25 -9.64
CA PHE A 326 -17.98 -13.28 -8.64
C PHE A 326 -18.24 -14.70 -8.11
N LEU A 327 -18.59 -15.64 -9.01
CA LEU A 327 -19.03 -17.00 -8.66
C LEU A 327 -17.86 -17.93 -8.32
N ARG A 328 -16.78 -17.90 -9.12
CA ARG A 328 -15.64 -18.82 -8.99
C ARG A 328 -14.48 -18.25 -8.20
N TYR A 329 -14.60 -16.99 -7.78
CA TYR A 329 -13.55 -16.27 -7.08
C TYR A 329 -12.19 -16.32 -7.80
N TYR A 330 -12.21 -16.19 -9.13
CA TYR A 330 -10.99 -16.22 -9.93
C TYR A 330 -10.04 -15.12 -9.49
N ARG A 331 -8.83 -15.49 -9.03
CA ARG A 331 -7.87 -14.55 -8.45
C ARG A 331 -6.93 -13.99 -9.52
N CYS A 332 -6.32 -12.85 -9.21
CA CYS A 332 -5.34 -12.22 -10.09
C CYS A 332 -4.23 -13.21 -10.51
N PRO A 333 -3.95 -13.39 -11.82
CA PRO A 333 -2.95 -14.34 -12.33
C PRO A 333 -1.55 -14.14 -11.77
N GLN A 334 -1.15 -12.89 -11.53
CA GLN A 334 0.14 -12.58 -10.93
C GLN A 334 0.20 -12.99 -9.45
N CYS A 335 -0.88 -12.80 -8.69
CA CYS A 335 -0.94 -13.19 -7.27
C CYS A 335 -1.07 -14.70 -7.06
N THR A 336 -1.53 -15.44 -8.06
CA THR A 336 -1.61 -16.91 -8.00
C THR A 336 -0.38 -17.61 -8.57
N GLY A 337 0.45 -16.88 -9.32
CA GLY A 337 1.60 -17.44 -10.04
C GLY A 337 1.24 -18.02 -11.42
N ALA A 338 0.01 -17.83 -11.91
CA ALA A 338 -0.39 -18.25 -13.25
C ALA A 338 0.34 -17.48 -14.36
N VAL A 339 0.77 -16.25 -14.08
CA VAL A 339 1.67 -15.46 -14.94
C VAL A 339 2.93 -15.13 -14.16
N ALA A 340 4.09 -15.43 -14.74
CA ALA A 340 5.40 -15.11 -14.16
C ALA A 340 5.74 -13.64 -14.40
N THR A 341 5.97 -12.89 -13.32
CA THR A 341 6.41 -11.50 -13.35
C THR A 341 7.53 -11.26 -12.34
N PRO A 342 8.29 -10.16 -12.43
CA PRO A 342 9.32 -9.87 -11.46
C PRO A 342 8.85 -9.87 -9.99
N LEU A 343 7.55 -9.61 -9.74
CA LEU A 343 6.96 -9.58 -8.40
C LEU A 343 6.62 -10.96 -7.82
N ASN A 344 6.67 -12.03 -8.62
CA ASN A 344 6.43 -13.39 -8.14
C ASN A 344 7.49 -14.43 -8.58
N LEU A 345 8.44 -14.04 -9.42
CA LEU A 345 9.54 -14.91 -9.83
C LEU A 345 10.41 -15.31 -8.62
N LEU A 346 10.67 -16.62 -8.49
CA LEU A 346 11.44 -17.17 -7.37
C LEU A 346 12.84 -16.55 -7.28
N CYS A 347 13.50 -16.39 -8.43
CA CYS A 347 14.87 -15.88 -8.51
C CYS A 347 15.02 -14.43 -8.08
N ILE A 348 13.96 -13.63 -8.19
CA ILE A 348 13.95 -12.20 -7.82
C ILE A 348 13.46 -12.05 -6.37
N GLN A 349 12.33 -12.68 -6.05
CA GLN A 349 11.66 -12.46 -4.76
C GLN A 349 12.30 -13.24 -3.60
N ARG A 350 12.88 -14.42 -3.86
CA ARG A 350 13.42 -15.32 -2.83
C ARG A 350 14.81 -15.87 -3.22
N PRO A 351 15.83 -15.00 -3.31
CA PRO A 351 17.20 -15.44 -3.59
C PRO A 351 17.78 -16.32 -2.47
N ASP A 352 17.25 -16.23 -1.25
CA ASP A 352 17.56 -17.13 -0.13
C ASP A 352 17.15 -18.57 -0.42
N VAL A 353 15.95 -18.77 -0.96
CA VAL A 353 15.43 -20.10 -1.35
C VAL A 353 16.16 -20.62 -2.58
N LEU A 354 16.41 -19.76 -3.57
CA LEU A 354 17.15 -20.16 -4.77
C LEU A 354 18.55 -20.72 -4.45
N ARG A 355 19.22 -20.17 -3.42
CA ARG A 355 20.51 -20.67 -2.95
C ARG A 355 20.42 -22.10 -2.40
N GLU A 356 19.27 -22.56 -1.93
CA GLU A 356 19.10 -23.92 -1.44
C GLU A 356 18.80 -24.91 -2.57
N VAL A 357 18.37 -24.47 -3.75
CA VAL A 357 17.99 -25.38 -4.84
C VAL A 357 19.19 -26.19 -5.32
N ALA A 358 19.00 -27.50 -5.47
CA ALA A 358 20.02 -28.41 -5.95
C ALA A 358 20.35 -28.18 -7.44
N ARG A 359 21.57 -28.54 -7.84
CA ARG A 359 22.09 -28.33 -9.20
C ARG A 359 21.44 -29.21 -10.27
N ASN A 360 20.73 -30.27 -9.87
CA ASN A 360 20.01 -31.17 -10.78
C ASN A 360 18.75 -30.50 -11.38
N VAL A 361 18.30 -29.37 -10.83
CA VAL A 361 17.19 -28.60 -11.40
C VAL A 361 17.70 -27.73 -12.54
N SER A 362 17.11 -27.89 -13.73
CA SER A 362 17.55 -27.15 -14.92
C SER A 362 17.39 -25.64 -14.77
N ARG A 363 18.35 -24.88 -15.30
CA ARG A 363 18.36 -23.41 -15.24
C ARG A 363 17.12 -22.81 -15.90
N SER A 364 16.68 -23.37 -17.04
CA SER A 364 15.49 -22.90 -17.77
C SER A 364 14.21 -23.04 -16.95
N LYS A 365 14.07 -24.12 -16.17
CA LYS A 365 12.94 -24.31 -15.25
C LYS A 365 13.01 -23.29 -14.10
N LEU A 366 14.20 -23.11 -13.50
CA LEU A 366 14.40 -22.17 -12.40
C LEU A 366 14.07 -20.72 -12.75
N LEU A 367 14.40 -20.28 -13.98
CA LEU A 367 14.14 -18.92 -14.43
C LEU A 367 12.65 -18.61 -14.62
N LYS A 368 11.82 -19.63 -14.85
CA LYS A 368 10.36 -19.48 -15.03
C LYS A 368 9.56 -19.76 -13.76
N MET A 369 10.22 -20.32 -12.73
CA MET A 369 9.56 -20.78 -11.51
C MET A 369 9.14 -19.60 -10.64
N THR A 370 7.89 -19.62 -10.16
CA THR A 370 7.33 -18.61 -9.27
C THR A 370 7.37 -19.05 -7.81
N ILE A 371 7.21 -18.09 -6.88
CA ILE A 371 7.07 -18.37 -5.44
C ILE A 371 5.77 -19.11 -5.08
N HIS A 372 4.84 -19.24 -6.03
CA HIS A 372 3.54 -19.89 -5.84
C HIS A 372 3.48 -21.29 -6.44
N ASP A 373 4.54 -21.73 -7.13
CA ASP A 373 4.58 -23.00 -7.85
C ASP A 373 4.56 -24.19 -6.89
N ASN A 374 3.66 -25.13 -7.15
CA ASN A 374 3.55 -26.38 -6.40
C ASN A 374 4.57 -27.44 -6.85
N THR A 375 5.45 -27.11 -7.80
CA THR A 375 6.46 -28.05 -8.30
C THR A 375 7.41 -28.46 -7.17
N VAL A 376 7.49 -29.76 -6.91
CA VAL A 376 8.46 -30.34 -5.97
C VAL A 376 9.84 -30.30 -6.62
N VAL A 377 10.82 -29.76 -5.88
CA VAL A 377 12.22 -29.71 -6.29
C VAL A 377 13.12 -30.13 -5.15
N THR A 378 14.31 -30.59 -5.50
CA THR A 378 15.34 -30.92 -4.51
C THR A 378 16.05 -29.67 -4.03
N PHE A 379 16.14 -29.53 -2.71
CA PHE A 379 16.94 -28.55 -2.01
C PHE A 379 18.12 -29.22 -1.31
N VAL A 380 19.20 -28.48 -1.08
CA VAL A 380 20.35 -28.89 -0.27
C VAL A 380 20.45 -27.94 0.92
N CYS A 381 20.27 -28.49 2.12
CA CYS A 381 20.29 -27.71 3.34
C CYS A 381 21.65 -27.02 3.55
N ARG A 382 21.64 -25.71 3.79
CA ARG A 382 22.88 -24.95 4.03
C ARG A 382 23.52 -25.23 5.40
N THR A 383 22.79 -25.88 6.32
CA THR A 383 23.24 -26.21 7.68
C THR A 383 23.83 -27.61 7.78
N CYS A 384 23.06 -28.64 7.42
CA CYS A 384 23.49 -30.04 7.54
C CYS A 384 23.99 -30.65 6.23
N MET A 385 23.91 -29.93 5.10
CA MET A 385 24.23 -30.39 3.75
C MET A 385 23.38 -31.55 3.23
N SER A 386 22.33 -31.96 3.96
CA SER A 386 21.41 -33.01 3.52
C SER A 386 20.54 -32.50 2.36
N PRO A 387 20.39 -33.28 1.28
CA PRO A 387 19.37 -33.02 0.29
C PRO A 387 17.98 -33.32 0.87
N TYR A 388 16.94 -32.62 0.44
CA TYR A 388 15.54 -32.85 0.81
C TYR A 388 14.61 -32.29 -0.27
N CYS A 389 13.41 -32.84 -0.41
CA CYS A 389 12.44 -32.40 -1.41
C CYS A 389 11.31 -31.61 -0.76
N MET A 390 10.88 -30.54 -1.44
CA MET A 390 9.71 -29.76 -1.03
C MET A 390 9.13 -29.04 -2.24
N SER A 391 7.85 -28.70 -2.21
CA SER A 391 7.33 -27.75 -3.20
C SER A 391 7.92 -26.36 -2.96
N VAL A 392 8.16 -25.64 -4.06
CA VAL A 392 8.67 -24.25 -4.00
C VAL A 392 7.74 -23.37 -3.21
N ARG A 393 6.42 -23.51 -3.42
CA ARG A 393 5.38 -22.81 -2.68
C ARG A 393 5.50 -23.03 -1.17
N LEU A 394 5.57 -24.29 -0.72
CA LEU A 394 5.65 -24.59 0.71
C LEU A 394 6.93 -24.01 1.31
N ARG A 395 8.07 -24.15 0.61
CA ARG A 395 9.34 -23.57 1.06
C ARG A 395 9.29 -22.05 1.18
N CYS A 396 8.56 -21.38 0.28
CA CYS A 396 8.38 -19.93 0.32
C CYS A 396 7.39 -19.46 1.39
N MET A 397 6.38 -20.29 1.74
CA MET A 397 5.41 -20.01 2.80
C MET A 397 6.01 -20.07 4.20
N LEU A 398 7.08 -20.85 4.41
CA LEU A 398 7.80 -20.87 5.69
C LEU A 398 8.41 -19.49 6.00
N GLN A 399 8.20 -19.04 7.24
CA GLN A 399 8.73 -17.78 7.73
C GLN A 399 10.27 -17.75 7.66
N ARG A 400 10.84 -16.54 7.52
CA ARG A 400 12.30 -16.36 7.57
C ARG A 400 12.81 -16.82 8.94
N GLY A 401 13.81 -17.69 8.94
CA GLY A 401 14.37 -18.29 10.16
C GLY A 401 13.72 -19.61 10.60
N ALA A 402 12.56 -19.98 10.04
CA ALA A 402 11.98 -21.30 10.24
C ALA A 402 12.87 -22.39 9.60
N THR A 403 12.96 -23.54 10.26
CA THR A 403 13.80 -24.66 9.78
C THR A 403 13.07 -25.44 8.71
N ALA A 404 13.42 -25.20 7.45
CA ALA A 404 12.81 -25.88 6.31
C ALA A 404 13.30 -27.32 6.12
N CYS A 405 14.56 -27.61 6.45
CA CYS A 405 15.14 -28.94 6.30
C CYS A 405 14.56 -29.92 7.35
N PRO A 406 13.95 -31.04 6.94
CA PRO A 406 13.34 -31.99 7.87
C PRO A 406 14.33 -32.60 8.86
N LYS A 407 15.57 -32.91 8.43
CA LYS A 407 16.64 -33.41 9.32
C LYS A 407 17.01 -32.40 10.40
N CYS A 408 17.13 -31.13 10.04
CA CYS A 408 17.41 -30.07 11.02
C CYS A 408 16.23 -29.85 11.97
N LEU A 409 14.99 -29.93 11.46
CA LEU A 409 13.78 -29.80 12.27
C LEU A 409 13.68 -30.95 13.28
N TRP A 410 13.93 -32.18 12.84
CA TRP A 410 13.99 -33.36 13.70
C TRP A 410 15.04 -33.21 14.81
N ASN A 411 16.27 -32.82 14.47
CA ASN A 411 17.33 -32.62 15.46
C ASN A 411 16.97 -31.55 16.49
N ARG A 412 16.30 -30.46 16.08
CA ARG A 412 15.79 -29.44 17.00
C ARG A 412 14.70 -29.99 17.93
N SER A 413 13.79 -30.80 17.40
CA SER A 413 12.73 -31.44 18.18
C SER A 413 13.29 -32.41 19.23
N GLN A 414 14.26 -33.25 18.85
CA GLN A 414 14.92 -34.18 19.76
C GLN A 414 15.64 -33.44 20.90
N PHE A 415 16.40 -32.39 20.57
CA PHE A 415 17.05 -31.55 21.59
C PHE A 415 16.04 -30.91 22.55
N ALA A 416 14.91 -30.41 22.03
CA ALA A 416 13.86 -29.82 22.88
C ALA A 416 13.27 -30.84 23.86
N LYS A 417 13.09 -32.10 23.43
CA LYS A 417 12.64 -33.20 24.31
C LYS A 417 13.66 -33.51 25.41
N GLU A 418 14.94 -33.61 25.05
CA GLU A 418 16.03 -33.84 26.01
C GLU A 418 16.09 -32.72 27.07
N VAL A 419 15.98 -31.45 26.64
CA VAL A 419 15.94 -30.29 27.55
C VAL A 419 14.72 -30.35 28.46
N ALA A 420 13.54 -30.69 27.94
CA ALA A 420 12.33 -30.80 28.73
C ALA A 420 12.46 -31.88 29.83
N VAL A 421 12.98 -33.06 29.48
CA VAL A 421 13.26 -34.14 30.45
C VAL A 421 14.28 -33.68 31.52
N ALA A 422 15.37 -33.04 31.09
CA ALA A 422 16.41 -32.54 31.99
C ALA A 422 15.96 -31.38 32.90
N ASN A 423 14.90 -30.67 32.54
CA ASN A 423 14.28 -29.63 33.37
C ASN A 423 13.33 -30.24 34.42
N VAL A 424 12.53 -31.24 34.04
CA VAL A 424 11.63 -31.96 34.97
C VAL A 424 12.43 -32.67 36.06
N GLN A 425 13.54 -33.31 35.69
CA GLN A 425 14.43 -34.00 36.65
C GLN A 425 15.11 -33.05 37.65
N ARG A 426 15.10 -31.73 37.41
CA ARG A 426 15.89 -30.75 38.18
C ARG A 426 15.14 -30.02 39.29
N GLY A 427 13.81 -29.99 39.26
CA GLY A 427 13.04 -29.12 40.16
C GLY A 427 13.51 -27.66 40.11
N ALA A 428 13.49 -26.95 41.25
CA ALA A 428 13.79 -25.51 41.38
C ALA A 428 15.29 -25.12 41.35
N SER A 429 16.17 -25.94 40.78
CA SER A 429 17.61 -25.64 40.75
C SER A 429 17.97 -24.66 39.62
N THR A 430 18.68 -23.56 39.94
CA THR A 430 18.97 -22.41 39.05
C THR A 430 20.14 -22.60 38.08
N ALA A 431 20.84 -23.73 38.12
CA ALA A 431 22.01 -23.97 37.27
C ALA A 431 21.60 -24.29 35.81
N THR A 432 22.09 -23.52 34.85
CA THR A 432 21.77 -23.68 33.42
C THR A 432 22.35 -25.00 32.86
N PRO A 433 21.57 -25.85 32.15
CA PRO A 433 22.12 -27.02 31.49
C PRO A 433 23.22 -26.63 30.50
N ARG A 434 24.44 -27.18 30.65
CA ARG A 434 25.42 -27.19 29.55
C ARG A 434 25.10 -28.32 28.56
N LEU A 435 23.89 -28.30 27.98
CA LEU A 435 23.55 -29.19 26.88
C LEU A 435 24.15 -28.63 25.59
N SER A 436 25.12 -29.35 25.02
CA SER A 436 25.86 -28.88 23.87
C SER A 436 25.06 -29.08 22.58
N MET A 437 24.81 -27.99 21.85
CA MET A 437 24.21 -28.00 20.51
C MET A 437 25.15 -28.60 19.43
N LYS A 438 25.85 -29.72 19.71
CA LYS A 438 26.77 -30.37 18.77
C LYS A 438 26.07 -30.73 17.45
N ASN A 439 24.80 -31.11 17.51
CA ASN A 439 23.99 -31.57 16.36
C ASN A 439 23.41 -30.45 15.48
N LEU A 440 23.59 -29.18 15.87
CA LEU A 440 23.20 -28.00 15.09
C LEU A 440 24.40 -27.22 14.53
N ARG A 441 25.62 -27.75 14.68
CA ARG A 441 26.80 -27.15 14.06
C ARG A 441 26.69 -27.25 12.54
N LEU A 442 27.08 -26.17 11.87
CA LEU A 442 27.23 -26.16 10.42
C LEU A 442 28.18 -27.29 10.01
N LYS A 443 27.71 -28.20 9.15
CA LYS A 443 28.58 -29.25 8.60
C LYS A 443 29.72 -28.57 7.83
N ARG A 444 30.97 -28.94 8.12
CA ARG A 444 32.14 -28.40 7.41
C ARG A 444 31.99 -28.69 5.92
N ARG A 445 32.14 -27.66 5.10
CA ARG A 445 32.08 -27.79 3.63
C ARG A 445 33.46 -28.10 3.10
N CYS A 446 33.75 -29.37 2.88
CA CYS A 446 34.97 -29.87 2.24
C CYS A 446 34.62 -30.78 1.05
N ARG A 447 35.64 -31.14 0.27
CA ARG A 447 35.51 -31.99 -0.93
C ARG A 447 34.66 -33.24 -0.65
N ASP A 448 34.99 -34.00 0.38
CA ASP A 448 34.29 -35.26 0.72
C ASP A 448 32.79 -35.04 0.96
N THR A 449 32.44 -33.96 1.68
CA THR A 449 31.03 -33.63 1.92
C THR A 449 30.29 -33.22 0.65
N PHE A 450 30.97 -32.56 -0.30
CA PHE A 450 30.37 -32.24 -1.60
C PHE A 450 30.19 -33.49 -2.45
N ASP A 451 31.17 -34.39 -2.45
CA ASP A 451 31.14 -35.63 -3.23
C ASP A 451 30.04 -36.57 -2.71
N THR A 452 29.87 -36.68 -1.39
CA THR A 452 28.77 -37.46 -0.79
C THR A 452 27.40 -36.93 -1.24
N VAL A 453 27.19 -35.62 -1.11
CA VAL A 453 25.91 -34.99 -1.50
C VAL A 453 25.67 -35.09 -3.00
N LEU A 454 26.72 -34.97 -3.82
CA LEU A 454 26.60 -35.13 -5.27
C LEU A 454 26.21 -36.56 -5.66
N ASN A 455 26.76 -37.56 -4.97
CA ASN A 455 26.39 -38.96 -5.17
C ASN A 455 24.93 -39.21 -4.75
N GLU A 456 24.52 -38.70 -3.59
CA GLU A 456 23.11 -38.76 -3.15
C GLU A 456 22.17 -38.11 -4.18
N LEU A 457 22.55 -36.97 -4.77
CA LEU A 457 21.75 -36.30 -5.81
C LEU A 457 21.70 -37.06 -7.13
N ARG A 458 22.72 -37.85 -7.48
CA ARG A 458 22.78 -38.66 -8.71
C ARG A 458 22.00 -39.97 -8.57
N GLN A 459 22.07 -40.60 -7.40
CA GLN A 459 21.42 -41.88 -7.11
C GLN A 459 19.96 -41.72 -6.64
N ARG A 460 19.52 -40.47 -6.44
CA ARG A 460 18.29 -40.19 -5.70
C ARG A 460 17.06 -40.82 -6.33
N ASP A 461 16.34 -41.57 -5.51
CA ASP A 461 14.97 -42.00 -5.77
C ASP A 461 14.02 -40.78 -5.68
N PRO A 462 13.31 -40.40 -6.77
CA PRO A 462 12.37 -39.30 -6.74
C PRO A 462 11.18 -39.54 -5.80
N ASP A 463 10.89 -40.80 -5.45
CA ASP A 463 9.78 -41.17 -4.57
C ASP A 463 10.15 -40.97 -3.08
N LEU A 464 11.45 -40.90 -2.75
CA LEU A 464 11.93 -40.62 -1.39
C LEU A 464 12.17 -39.12 -1.15
N MET A 465 11.29 -38.52 -0.34
CA MET A 465 11.31 -37.07 -0.08
C MET A 465 12.48 -36.59 0.80
N ASN A 466 13.03 -37.43 1.67
CA ASN A 466 14.07 -37.06 2.65
C ASN A 466 15.27 -37.99 2.63
#